data_AF-A0A2C1K5Y5-F1
#
_entry.id   AF-A0A2C1K5Y5-F1
#
_cell.length_a   1.000
_cell.length_b   1.000
_cell.length_c   1.000
_cell.angle_alpha   90.00
_cell.angle_beta   90.00
_cell.angle_gamma   90.00
#
_symmetry.space_group_name_H-M   'P 1'
#
loop_
_entity.id
_entity.type
_entity.pdbx_description
1 polymer ?
#
loop_
_entity_poly.entity_id
_entity_poly.type
_entity_poly.pdbx_seq_one_letter_code
_entity_poly.pdbx_strand_id
1 'polypeptide(L)'
;MNIYLQSTDRHFEAKLQFIVKEEDHVLAASYIGIPEAVTAITAGIIEGRTVVVEGKELTRGHDPFRRIERKVGIGDVAHAFIYNSLTTLDGLSGVIDSDKNTRGYILSLHGNIKEDVAQHMISRFGLPPEWSDHYAGLFGFMIEDLEVIQNPAFQHLNPNLRALKINGSESDVLEVVEMALKNRLLTIPESEIEGKFDPSWSLKEYMVNNASAMNKKLSVMRPLHTMKDKVDPAIATMSRVPFPAQTHVIQGLINGLDVENSVITSANMGTGKSIQAIGVAHVLNERKKRRGSKRGTAVLLSAPGITLSKWEKKEIGKTVPHAKTSIVRSSEDALRLLERVRNGYRPTVGDLEFTIVGIDKAKRDSEPYFAGIWKRVKNTSDSYGWHCPDCGRQLYKKEEGEWFPLDWSDVAFGSAPTIEQLIDAREEKALLPNGLPNSWKVKWRRTKQFFKCSYQEGVQGYLPDGALPCGTNCIAPQSKVVEKRISVL
;
A
#
# COMPACT_ATOMS: atom_id res chain seq x y z
N MET A 1 -28.06 -16.81 -7.02
CA MET A 1 -26.89 -17.51 -6.47
C MET A 1 -26.47 -16.85 -5.16
N ASN A 2 -25.98 -17.65 -4.21
CA ASN A 2 -25.56 -17.21 -2.88
C ASN A 2 -24.14 -17.68 -2.59
N ILE A 3 -23.45 -16.94 -1.74
CA ILE A 3 -22.18 -17.33 -1.15
C ILE A 3 -22.37 -17.54 0.35
N TYR A 4 -21.86 -18.66 0.85
CA TYR A 4 -22.02 -19.09 2.22
C TYR A 4 -20.67 -19.22 2.92
N LEU A 5 -20.64 -18.82 4.19
CA LEU A 5 -19.55 -19.15 5.10
C LEU A 5 -20.14 -19.89 6.30
N GLN A 6 -19.72 -21.13 6.52
CA GLN A 6 -20.10 -21.92 7.68
C GLN A 6 -19.01 -21.81 8.75
N SER A 7 -19.39 -21.35 9.94
CA SER A 7 -18.62 -21.44 11.16
C SER A 7 -19.32 -22.39 12.12
N THR A 8 -18.60 -22.96 13.08
CA THR A 8 -19.08 -23.97 14.05
C THR A 8 -20.44 -23.61 14.67
N ASP A 9 -20.71 -22.32 14.91
CA ASP A 9 -21.94 -21.86 15.56
C ASP A 9 -22.78 -20.87 14.72
N ARG A 10 -22.32 -20.49 13.51
CA ARG A 10 -22.96 -19.41 12.73
C ARG A 10 -22.89 -19.67 11.23
N HIS A 11 -23.99 -19.36 10.55
CA HIS A 11 -24.10 -19.40 9.10
C HIS A 11 -24.27 -17.97 8.57
N PHE A 12 -23.36 -17.55 7.69
CA PHE A 12 -23.44 -16.25 7.03
C PHE A 12 -23.75 -16.44 5.54
N GLU A 13 -24.72 -15.69 5.04
CA GLU A 13 -25.18 -15.74 3.66
C GLU A 13 -25.15 -14.34 3.04
N ALA A 14 -24.67 -14.25 1.80
CA ALA A 14 -24.80 -13.07 0.95
C ALA A 14 -25.18 -13.45 -0.47
N LYS A 15 -25.81 -12.52 -1.20
CA LYS A 15 -26.14 -12.67 -2.63
C LYS A 15 -24.85 -12.47 -3.43
N LEU A 16 -24.44 -13.50 -4.16
CA LEU A 16 -23.26 -13.42 -5.02
C LEU A 16 -23.59 -12.62 -6.29
N GLN A 17 -22.71 -11.72 -6.70
CA GLN A 17 -22.76 -11.08 -8.02
C GLN A 17 -21.92 -11.88 -9.02
N PHE A 18 -20.65 -12.10 -8.70
CA PHE A 18 -19.76 -13.00 -9.45
C PHE A 18 -18.61 -13.50 -8.56
N ILE A 19 -17.98 -14.59 -8.96
CA ILE A 19 -16.73 -15.10 -8.40
C ILE A 19 -15.82 -15.56 -9.53
N VAL A 20 -14.54 -15.24 -9.41
CA VAL A 20 -13.46 -15.66 -10.30
C VAL A 20 -12.60 -16.64 -9.53
N LYS A 21 -12.33 -17.80 -10.13
CA LYS A 21 -11.51 -18.84 -9.52
C LYS A 21 -10.49 -19.43 -10.48
N GLU A 22 -9.42 -19.90 -9.89
CA GLU A 22 -8.45 -20.81 -10.50
C GLU A 22 -8.56 -22.13 -9.75
N GLU A 23 -8.98 -23.20 -10.43
CA GLU A 23 -9.33 -24.48 -9.80
C GLU A 23 -10.35 -24.26 -8.67
N ASP A 24 -10.01 -24.59 -7.42
CA ASP A 24 -10.84 -24.40 -6.23
C ASP A 24 -10.44 -23.17 -5.40
N HIS A 25 -9.56 -22.32 -5.95
CA HIS A 25 -9.08 -21.11 -5.29
C HIS A 25 -9.80 -19.86 -5.78
N VAL A 26 -10.42 -19.13 -4.86
CA VAL A 26 -11.03 -17.82 -5.11
C VAL A 26 -9.93 -16.83 -5.43
N LEU A 27 -10.01 -16.16 -6.58
CA LEU A 27 -9.14 -15.05 -6.97
C LEU A 27 -9.81 -13.70 -6.79
N ALA A 28 -11.11 -13.61 -7.09
CA ALA A 28 -11.91 -12.42 -6.80
C ALA A 28 -13.36 -12.79 -6.59
N ALA A 29 -14.08 -12.07 -5.74
CA ALA A 29 -15.50 -12.29 -5.51
C ALA A 29 -16.20 -10.96 -5.22
N SER A 30 -17.40 -10.79 -5.79
CA SER A 30 -18.26 -9.66 -5.50
C SER A 30 -19.62 -10.15 -5.02
N TYR A 31 -20.10 -9.59 -3.91
CA TYR A 31 -21.34 -9.99 -3.26
C TYR A 31 -21.97 -8.83 -2.48
N ILE A 32 -23.27 -8.97 -2.24
CA ILE A 32 -24.11 -7.99 -1.57
C ILE A 32 -24.96 -8.67 -0.49
N GLY A 33 -25.12 -8.02 0.66
CA GLY A 33 -25.96 -8.54 1.73
C GLY A 33 -26.00 -7.62 2.94
N ILE A 34 -26.43 -8.18 4.08
CA ILE A 34 -26.41 -7.51 5.37
C ILE A 34 -24.93 -7.26 5.78
N PRO A 35 -24.55 -6.07 6.30
CA PRO A 35 -23.17 -5.71 6.59
C PRO A 35 -22.39 -6.72 7.42
N GLU A 36 -23.02 -7.32 8.43
CA GLU A 36 -22.40 -8.32 9.30
C GLU A 36 -22.03 -9.59 8.52
N ALA A 37 -22.94 -10.07 7.66
CA ALA A 37 -22.70 -11.25 6.83
C ALA A 37 -21.61 -10.97 5.78
N VAL A 38 -21.67 -9.80 5.13
CA VAL A 38 -20.67 -9.36 4.15
C VAL A 38 -19.29 -9.26 4.79
N THR A 39 -19.20 -8.65 5.98
CA THR A 39 -17.94 -8.54 6.74
C THR A 39 -17.41 -9.92 7.11
N ALA A 40 -18.28 -10.81 7.59
CA ALA A 40 -17.91 -12.16 8.02
C ALA A 40 -17.41 -13.02 6.85
N ILE A 41 -18.11 -13.02 5.71
CA ILE A 41 -17.69 -13.74 4.50
C ILE A 41 -16.35 -13.21 4.00
N THR A 42 -16.20 -11.87 3.95
CA THR A 42 -14.93 -11.25 3.55
C THR A 42 -13.78 -11.63 4.47
N ALA A 43 -13.98 -11.60 5.79
CA ALA A 43 -12.98 -12.03 6.76
C ALA A 43 -12.66 -13.52 6.62
N GLY A 44 -13.68 -14.37 6.42
CA GLY A 44 -13.52 -15.80 6.18
C GLY A 44 -12.63 -16.09 4.97
N ILE A 45 -12.91 -15.45 3.84
CA ILE A 45 -12.08 -15.58 2.63
C ILE A 45 -10.66 -15.07 2.88
N ILE A 46 -10.45 -13.97 3.60
CA ILE A 46 -9.09 -13.46 3.91
C ILE A 46 -8.32 -14.38 4.86
N GLU A 47 -9.00 -15.02 5.79
CA GLU A 47 -8.39 -15.96 6.74
C GLU A 47 -8.17 -17.36 6.13
N GLY A 48 -8.73 -17.61 4.95
CA GLY A 48 -8.61 -18.89 4.23
C GLY A 48 -9.59 -19.94 4.69
N ARG A 49 -10.72 -19.52 5.25
CA ARG A 49 -11.85 -20.40 5.53
C ARG A 49 -12.57 -20.75 4.22
N THR A 50 -13.08 -21.97 4.13
CA THR A 50 -13.85 -22.45 2.99
C THR A 50 -15.17 -21.69 2.87
N VAL A 51 -15.45 -21.18 1.67
CA VAL A 51 -16.76 -20.63 1.30
C VAL A 51 -17.45 -21.56 0.32
N VAL A 52 -18.77 -21.63 0.39
CA VAL A 52 -19.56 -22.48 -0.51
C VAL A 52 -20.33 -21.61 -1.50
N VAL A 53 -20.19 -21.90 -2.78
CA VAL A 53 -20.95 -21.27 -3.87
C VAL A 53 -21.57 -22.38 -4.70
N GLU A 54 -22.90 -22.45 -4.72
CA GLU A 54 -23.67 -23.49 -5.46
C GLU A 54 -23.22 -24.92 -5.17
N GLY A 55 -22.88 -25.22 -3.91
CA GLY A 55 -22.42 -26.54 -3.49
C GLY A 55 -20.96 -26.85 -3.83
N LYS A 56 -20.23 -25.95 -4.48
CA LYS A 56 -18.78 -26.02 -4.65
C LYS A 56 -18.09 -25.35 -3.47
N GLU A 57 -17.17 -26.07 -2.85
CA GLU A 57 -16.29 -25.55 -1.80
C GLU A 57 -15.10 -24.83 -2.43
N LEU A 58 -14.89 -23.57 -2.05
CA LEU A 58 -13.82 -22.73 -2.56
C LEU A 58 -13.00 -22.20 -1.39
N THR A 59 -11.69 -22.16 -1.56
CA THR A 59 -10.73 -21.65 -0.57
C THR A 59 -9.93 -20.49 -1.15
N ARG A 60 -9.15 -19.77 -0.34
CA ARG A 60 -8.23 -18.77 -0.89
C ARG A 60 -6.90 -19.43 -1.27
N GLY A 61 -6.23 -18.89 -2.29
CA GLY A 61 -4.82 -19.18 -2.55
C GLY A 61 -3.87 -18.52 -1.53
N HIS A 62 -2.57 -18.78 -1.64
CA HIS A 62 -1.56 -18.25 -0.71
C HIS A 62 -1.29 -16.74 -0.84
N ASP A 63 -1.70 -16.13 -1.95
CA ASP A 63 -1.42 -14.73 -2.25
C ASP A 63 -2.16 -13.75 -1.32
N PRO A 64 -1.67 -12.51 -1.15
CA PRO A 64 -2.37 -11.50 -0.37
C PRO A 64 -3.66 -11.09 -1.07
N PHE A 65 -4.71 -10.82 -0.29
CA PHE A 65 -5.99 -10.29 -0.78
C PHE A 65 -6.20 -8.85 -0.34
N ARG A 66 -6.89 -8.09 -1.18
CA ARG A 66 -7.43 -6.77 -0.87
C ARG A 66 -8.95 -6.83 -0.89
N ARG A 67 -9.60 -5.88 -0.22
CA ARG A 67 -11.06 -5.79 -0.16
C ARG A 67 -11.51 -4.35 -0.27
N ILE A 68 -12.66 -4.15 -0.89
CA ILE A 68 -13.42 -2.91 -0.92
C ILE A 68 -14.80 -3.23 -0.39
N GLU A 69 -15.23 -2.52 0.65
CA GLU A 69 -16.57 -2.67 1.21
C GLU A 69 -17.26 -1.31 1.24
N ARG A 70 -18.50 -1.26 0.77
CA ARG A 70 -19.31 -0.03 0.74
C ARG A 70 -20.72 -0.32 1.24
N LYS A 71 -21.10 0.37 2.32
CA LYS A 71 -22.49 0.44 2.78
C LYS A 71 -23.33 1.32 1.85
N VAL A 72 -24.54 0.88 1.54
CA VAL A 72 -25.50 1.55 0.65
C VAL A 72 -26.71 2.04 1.44
N GLY A 73 -27.23 3.22 1.08
CA GLY A 73 -28.37 3.84 1.76
C GLY A 73 -28.05 4.25 3.20
N ILE A 74 -28.95 3.90 4.12
CA ILE A 74 -28.84 4.17 5.57
C ILE A 74 -27.80 3.22 6.24
N GLY A 75 -27.35 2.20 5.52
CA GLY A 75 -26.32 1.26 5.96
C GLY A 75 -26.80 -0.16 6.19
N ASP A 76 -28.05 -0.46 5.84
CA ASP A 76 -28.68 -1.78 6.02
C ASP A 76 -28.18 -2.84 5.02
N VAL A 77 -27.53 -2.40 3.94
CA VAL A 77 -26.96 -3.25 2.91
C VAL A 77 -25.52 -2.84 2.65
N ALA A 78 -24.63 -3.83 2.49
CA ALA A 78 -23.24 -3.63 2.10
C ALA A 78 -22.93 -4.38 0.81
N HIS A 79 -22.14 -3.75 -0.05
CA HIS A 79 -21.46 -4.39 -1.17
C HIS A 79 -20.02 -4.65 -0.78
N ALA A 80 -19.52 -5.85 -1.05
CA ALA A 80 -18.11 -6.14 -0.95
C ALA A 80 -17.56 -6.63 -2.29
N PHE A 81 -16.30 -6.28 -2.51
CA PHE A 81 -15.47 -6.83 -3.56
C PHE A 81 -14.13 -7.21 -2.95
N ILE A 82 -13.81 -8.50 -2.99
CA ILE A 82 -12.54 -9.06 -2.53
C ILE A 82 -11.78 -9.56 -3.74
N TYR A 83 -10.47 -9.35 -3.79
CA TYR A 83 -9.64 -9.72 -4.93
C TYR A 83 -8.20 -9.97 -4.51
N ASN A 84 -7.53 -10.85 -5.24
CA ASN A 84 -6.12 -11.15 -5.09
C ASN A 84 -5.31 -9.88 -5.42
N SER A 85 -4.37 -9.52 -4.56
CA SER A 85 -3.55 -8.31 -4.70
C SER A 85 -2.77 -8.24 -6.02
N LEU A 86 -2.44 -9.39 -6.62
CA LEU A 86 -1.79 -9.50 -7.93
C LEU A 86 -2.66 -9.03 -9.12
N THR A 87 -3.90 -8.61 -8.86
CA THR A 87 -4.74 -7.85 -9.81
C THR A 87 -4.40 -6.36 -9.88
N THR A 88 -3.56 -5.87 -8.96
CA THR A 88 -3.18 -4.45 -8.86
C THR A 88 -1.68 -4.27 -9.06
N LEU A 89 -1.27 -3.16 -9.68
CA LEU A 89 0.15 -2.81 -9.87
C LEU A 89 0.89 -2.76 -8.53
N ASP A 90 0.27 -2.19 -7.50
CA ASP A 90 0.83 -2.15 -6.15
C ASP A 90 1.09 -3.56 -5.61
N GLY A 91 0.13 -4.47 -5.75
CA GLY A 91 0.28 -5.85 -5.28
C GLY A 91 1.33 -6.62 -6.07
N LEU A 92 1.44 -6.38 -7.38
CA LEU A 92 2.50 -6.93 -8.22
C LEU A 92 3.89 -6.41 -7.81
N SER A 93 4.01 -5.13 -7.47
CA SER A 93 5.26 -4.51 -7.00
C SER A 93 5.65 -4.89 -5.56
N GLY A 94 4.68 -5.35 -4.76
CA GLY A 94 4.88 -5.72 -3.36
C GLY A 94 5.46 -7.12 -3.15
N VAL A 95 5.65 -7.91 -4.22
CA VAL A 95 6.30 -9.22 -4.15
C VAL A 95 7.82 -8.98 -3.99
N ILE A 96 8.35 -9.38 -2.83
CA ILE A 96 9.70 -9.02 -2.33
C ILE A 96 10.85 -9.47 -3.26
N ASP A 97 10.60 -10.41 -4.18
CA ASP A 97 11.51 -10.78 -5.28
C ASP A 97 10.91 -10.31 -6.61
N SER A 98 11.25 -9.10 -7.07
CA SER A 98 10.79 -8.52 -8.35
C SER A 98 11.01 -9.45 -9.55
N ASP A 99 12.12 -10.20 -9.53
CA ASP A 99 12.53 -11.07 -10.64
C ASP A 99 11.78 -12.41 -10.68
N LYS A 100 11.03 -12.75 -9.62
CA LYS A 100 10.23 -14.00 -9.56
C LYS A 100 8.74 -13.76 -9.72
N ASN A 101 8.29 -12.51 -9.85
CA ASN A 101 6.87 -12.26 -10.04
C ASN A 101 6.46 -12.55 -11.49
N THR A 102 6.19 -13.82 -11.75
CA THR A 102 5.76 -14.33 -13.06
C THR A 102 4.25 -14.24 -13.26
N ARG A 103 3.47 -13.99 -12.21
CA ARG A 103 2.00 -14.14 -12.27
C ARG A 103 1.27 -12.82 -12.04
N GLY A 104 0.27 -12.53 -12.86
CA GLY A 104 -0.65 -11.43 -12.65
C GLY A 104 -2.06 -11.79 -13.11
N TYR A 105 -3.07 -11.11 -12.56
CA TYR A 105 -4.47 -11.38 -12.91
C TYR A 105 -5.12 -10.12 -13.48
N ILE A 106 -5.92 -10.29 -14.52
CA ILE A 106 -6.70 -9.21 -15.14
C ILE A 106 -8.18 -9.53 -14.96
N LEU A 107 -8.94 -8.54 -14.48
CA LEU A 107 -10.39 -8.61 -14.36
C LEU A 107 -11.02 -7.62 -15.35
N SER A 108 -11.52 -8.14 -16.46
CA SER A 108 -12.18 -7.37 -17.51
C SER A 108 -13.68 -7.31 -17.26
N LEU A 109 -14.14 -6.25 -16.59
CA LEU A 109 -15.58 -6.09 -16.25
C LEU A 109 -16.46 -5.89 -17.50
N HIS A 110 -15.91 -5.28 -18.54
CA HIS A 110 -16.60 -4.98 -19.80
C HIS A 110 -16.27 -5.95 -20.94
N GLY A 111 -15.34 -6.89 -20.70
CA GLY A 111 -14.92 -7.90 -21.68
C GLY A 111 -13.97 -7.39 -22.77
N ASN A 112 -13.44 -6.16 -22.65
CA ASN A 112 -12.46 -5.64 -23.61
C ASN A 112 -11.04 -6.14 -23.29
N ILE A 113 -10.83 -7.44 -23.51
CA ILE A 113 -9.56 -8.10 -23.19
C ILE A 113 -8.37 -7.49 -23.90
N LYS A 114 -8.54 -7.07 -25.16
CA LYS A 114 -7.42 -6.51 -25.92
C LYS A 114 -6.87 -5.26 -25.25
N GLU A 115 -7.76 -4.37 -24.87
CA GLU A 115 -7.43 -3.14 -24.16
C GLU A 115 -6.89 -3.43 -22.75
N ASP A 116 -7.55 -4.30 -21.99
CA ASP A 116 -7.16 -4.59 -20.61
C ASP A 116 -5.79 -5.29 -20.53
N VAL A 117 -5.50 -6.22 -21.45
CA VAL A 117 -4.17 -6.83 -21.60
C VAL A 117 -3.16 -5.77 -22.00
N ALA A 118 -3.47 -4.90 -22.96
CA ALA A 118 -2.55 -3.86 -23.37
C ALA A 118 -2.20 -2.91 -22.22
N GLN A 119 -3.20 -2.43 -21.47
CA GLN A 119 -3.00 -1.56 -20.31
C GLN A 119 -2.18 -2.24 -19.23
N HIS A 120 -2.41 -3.53 -18.99
CA HIS A 120 -1.60 -4.31 -18.05
C HIS A 120 -0.15 -4.41 -18.50
N MET A 121 0.12 -4.71 -19.78
CA MET A 121 1.49 -4.82 -20.29
C MET A 121 2.24 -3.47 -20.27
N ILE A 122 1.56 -2.39 -20.66
CA ILE A 122 2.11 -1.02 -20.60
C ILE A 122 2.44 -0.65 -19.15
N SER A 123 1.51 -0.88 -18.23
CA SER A 123 1.65 -0.43 -16.84
C SER A 123 2.61 -1.28 -16.03
N ARG A 124 2.65 -2.60 -16.27
CA ARG A 124 3.49 -3.56 -15.53
C ARG A 124 4.92 -3.58 -16.06
N PHE A 125 5.10 -3.58 -17.38
CA PHE A 125 6.41 -3.79 -18.02
C PHE A 125 6.93 -2.55 -18.75
N GLY A 126 6.20 -1.43 -18.74
CA GLY A 126 6.63 -0.17 -19.35
C GLY A 126 6.65 -0.21 -20.88
N LEU A 127 5.84 -1.07 -21.50
CA LEU A 127 5.83 -1.19 -22.96
C LEU A 127 5.16 0.02 -23.65
N PRO A 128 5.56 0.39 -24.88
CA PRO A 128 5.03 1.56 -25.59
C PRO A 128 3.54 1.48 -25.97
N PRO A 129 2.69 2.47 -25.64
CA PRO A 129 1.26 2.43 -25.93
C PRO A 129 0.92 2.33 -27.43
N GLU A 130 1.83 2.73 -28.31
CA GLU A 130 1.69 2.65 -29.77
C GLU A 130 1.55 1.21 -30.28
N TRP A 131 1.95 0.21 -29.49
CA TRP A 131 1.83 -1.21 -29.85
C TRP A 131 0.67 -1.92 -29.15
N SER A 132 -0.21 -1.17 -28.47
CA SER A 132 -1.34 -1.69 -27.69
C SER A 132 -2.18 -2.73 -28.42
N ASP A 133 -2.51 -2.49 -29.69
CA ASP A 133 -3.32 -3.39 -30.51
C ASP A 133 -2.66 -4.76 -30.77
N HIS A 134 -1.34 -4.84 -30.66
CA HIS A 134 -0.58 -6.07 -30.93
C HIS A 134 -0.39 -6.95 -29.70
N TYR A 135 -0.46 -6.40 -28.48
CA TYR A 135 -0.08 -7.10 -27.26
C TYR A 135 -0.91 -8.34 -26.97
N ALA A 136 -2.23 -8.27 -27.11
CA ALA A 136 -3.08 -9.42 -26.87
C ALA A 136 -2.77 -10.61 -27.81
N GLY A 137 -2.33 -10.34 -29.04
CA GLY A 137 -1.89 -11.37 -29.98
C GLY A 137 -0.48 -11.87 -29.68
N LEU A 138 0.47 -10.95 -29.47
CA LEU A 138 1.88 -11.27 -29.23
C LEU A 138 2.09 -12.11 -27.96
N PHE A 139 1.38 -11.77 -26.89
CA PHE A 139 1.50 -12.42 -25.60
C PHE A 139 0.43 -13.47 -25.35
N GLY A 140 -0.34 -13.87 -26.37
CA GLY A 140 -1.46 -14.81 -26.23
C GLY A 140 -1.06 -16.14 -25.58
N PHE A 141 0.16 -16.61 -25.80
CA PHE A 141 0.67 -17.85 -25.21
C PHE A 141 1.01 -17.76 -23.71
N MET A 142 1.10 -16.53 -23.17
CA MET A 142 1.28 -16.26 -21.74
C MET A 142 -0.05 -16.06 -21.00
N ILE A 143 -1.17 -16.08 -21.72
CA ILE A 143 -2.48 -15.72 -21.20
C ILE A 143 -3.34 -16.97 -21.04
N GLU A 144 -3.88 -17.17 -19.84
CA GLU A 144 -4.80 -18.25 -19.49
C GLU A 144 -6.16 -17.65 -19.09
N ASP A 145 -7.26 -18.18 -19.65
CA ASP A 145 -8.61 -17.81 -19.23
C ASP A 145 -8.93 -18.41 -17.85
N LEU A 146 -9.49 -17.61 -16.95
CA LEU A 146 -9.93 -18.04 -15.62
C LEU A 146 -11.43 -18.35 -15.61
N GLU A 147 -11.85 -19.26 -14.71
CA GLU A 147 -13.26 -19.59 -14.55
C GLU A 147 -14.01 -18.46 -13.85
N VAL A 148 -15.05 -17.94 -14.52
CA VAL A 148 -15.94 -16.91 -13.98
C VAL A 148 -17.32 -17.53 -13.75
N ILE A 149 -17.75 -17.53 -12.50
CA ILE A 149 -19.10 -17.93 -12.12
C ILE A 149 -19.89 -16.66 -11.80
N GLN A 150 -20.87 -16.33 -12.64
CA GLN A 150 -21.67 -15.12 -12.49
C GLN A 150 -23.13 -15.45 -12.18
N ASN A 151 -23.72 -14.69 -11.26
CA ASN A 151 -25.12 -14.85 -10.92
C ASN A 151 -26.02 -14.30 -12.03
N PRO A 152 -26.93 -15.12 -12.62
CA PRO A 152 -27.84 -14.68 -13.68
C PRO A 152 -28.64 -13.43 -13.31
N ALA A 153 -29.01 -13.28 -12.04
CA ALA A 153 -29.75 -12.11 -11.55
C ALA A 153 -28.95 -10.80 -11.68
N PHE A 154 -27.62 -10.86 -11.73
CA PHE A 154 -26.72 -9.71 -11.81
C PHE A 154 -25.92 -9.66 -13.11
N GLN A 155 -26.23 -10.53 -14.08
CA GLN A 155 -25.50 -10.58 -15.35
C GLN A 155 -25.57 -9.27 -16.12
N HIS A 156 -26.70 -8.57 -16.03
CA HIS A 156 -26.90 -7.24 -16.63
C HIS A 156 -25.91 -6.17 -16.14
N LEU A 157 -25.30 -6.34 -14.95
CA LEU A 157 -24.32 -5.39 -14.42
C LEU A 157 -22.94 -5.54 -15.07
N ASN A 158 -22.55 -6.78 -15.45
CA ASN A 158 -21.27 -7.08 -16.07
C ASN A 158 -21.46 -8.17 -17.14
N PRO A 159 -22.09 -7.87 -18.28
CA PRO A 159 -22.56 -8.89 -19.23
C PRO A 159 -21.44 -9.69 -19.90
N ASN A 160 -20.24 -9.08 -20.01
CA ASN A 160 -19.08 -9.65 -20.68
C ASN A 160 -17.91 -9.85 -19.70
N LEU A 161 -18.20 -10.08 -18.42
CA LEU A 161 -17.18 -10.27 -17.41
C LEU A 161 -16.24 -11.42 -17.81
N ARG A 162 -14.94 -11.11 -17.93
CA ARG A 162 -13.89 -12.10 -18.17
C ARG A 162 -12.74 -11.88 -17.21
N ALA A 163 -12.02 -12.95 -16.91
CA ALA A 163 -10.84 -12.90 -16.08
C ALA A 163 -9.73 -13.70 -16.72
N LEU A 164 -8.52 -13.16 -16.63
CA LEU A 164 -7.33 -13.74 -17.26
C LEU A 164 -6.21 -13.82 -16.24
N LYS A 165 -5.35 -14.82 -16.42
CA LYS A 165 -4.08 -14.95 -15.74
C LYS A 165 -2.97 -14.78 -16.76
N ILE A 166 -1.96 -13.99 -16.40
CA ILE A 166 -0.76 -13.77 -17.21
C ILE A 166 0.41 -14.41 -16.50
N ASN A 167 1.08 -15.32 -17.21
CA ASN A 167 2.29 -16.02 -16.78
C ASN A 167 3.48 -15.56 -17.63
N GLY A 168 4.28 -14.65 -17.09
CA GLY A 168 5.49 -14.14 -17.73
C GLY A 168 6.30 -13.24 -16.79
N SER A 169 7.61 -13.43 -16.80
CA SER A 169 8.59 -12.53 -16.19
C SER A 169 8.91 -11.36 -17.13
N GLU A 170 9.63 -10.35 -16.62
CA GLU A 170 10.11 -9.23 -17.45
C GLU A 170 11.05 -9.72 -18.56
N SER A 171 11.91 -10.71 -18.29
CA SER A 171 12.80 -11.29 -19.31
C SER A 171 12.01 -11.96 -20.44
N ASP A 172 10.95 -12.71 -20.11
CA ASP A 172 10.14 -13.38 -21.14
C ASP A 172 9.46 -12.34 -22.04
N VAL A 173 8.98 -11.24 -21.46
CA VAL A 173 8.34 -10.15 -22.19
C VAL A 173 9.35 -9.44 -23.12
N LEU A 174 10.56 -9.18 -22.63
CA LEU A 174 11.62 -8.56 -23.42
C LEU A 174 12.03 -9.43 -24.61
N GLU A 175 12.17 -10.74 -24.43
CA GLU A 175 12.48 -11.68 -25.51
C GLU A 175 11.42 -11.66 -26.61
N VAL A 176 10.13 -11.66 -26.23
CA VAL A 176 9.03 -11.55 -27.20
C VAL A 176 9.07 -10.24 -27.97
N VAL A 177 9.28 -9.12 -27.29
CA VAL A 177 9.38 -7.80 -27.93
C VAL A 177 10.57 -7.74 -28.88
N GLU A 178 11.73 -8.26 -28.47
CA GLU A 178 12.92 -8.30 -29.31
C GLU A 178 12.69 -9.15 -30.58
N MET A 179 12.11 -10.34 -30.42
CA MET A 179 11.74 -11.18 -31.56
C MET A 179 10.71 -10.49 -32.47
N ALA A 180 9.71 -9.83 -31.90
CA ALA A 180 8.67 -9.15 -32.65
C ALA A 180 9.22 -7.95 -33.44
N LEU A 181 10.18 -7.21 -32.89
CA LEU A 181 10.91 -6.14 -33.60
C LEU A 181 11.77 -6.70 -34.74
N LYS A 182 12.55 -7.77 -34.48
CA LYS A 182 13.40 -8.41 -35.50
C LYS A 182 12.57 -8.97 -36.67
N ASN A 183 11.42 -9.55 -36.36
CA ASN A 183 10.50 -10.11 -37.35
C ASN A 183 9.54 -9.07 -37.96
N ARG A 184 9.67 -7.78 -37.59
CA ARG A 184 8.82 -6.68 -38.07
C ARG A 184 7.33 -6.84 -37.75
N LEU A 185 6.99 -7.62 -36.72
CA LEU A 185 5.64 -7.70 -36.16
C LEU A 185 5.32 -6.46 -35.32
N LEU A 186 6.34 -5.91 -34.65
CA LEU A 186 6.30 -4.59 -34.05
C LEU A 186 7.11 -3.63 -34.91
N THR A 187 6.51 -2.52 -35.29
CA THR A 187 7.16 -1.47 -36.07
C THR A 187 7.35 -0.24 -35.22
N ILE A 188 8.57 0.32 -35.24
CA ILE A 188 8.83 1.63 -34.67
C ILE A 188 8.21 2.66 -35.62
N PRO A 189 7.31 3.55 -35.16
CA PRO A 189 6.70 4.56 -36.01
C PRO A 189 7.76 5.43 -36.70
N GLU A 190 7.52 5.75 -37.98
CA GLU A 190 8.38 6.67 -38.70
C GLU A 190 8.37 8.06 -38.05
N SER A 191 9.50 8.74 -38.15
CA SER A 191 9.72 10.03 -37.52
C SER A 191 10.25 11.00 -38.55
N GLU A 192 9.57 12.12 -38.76
CA GLU A 192 10.02 13.20 -39.65
C GLU A 192 11.40 13.74 -39.27
N ILE A 193 11.75 13.63 -37.99
CA ILE A 193 13.04 14.04 -37.46
C ILE A 193 13.92 12.79 -37.31
N GLU A 194 14.89 12.66 -38.19
CA GLU A 194 15.85 11.56 -38.17
C GLU A 194 16.98 11.81 -37.16
N GLY A 195 17.19 10.81 -36.31
CA GLY A 195 18.39 10.70 -35.50
C GLY A 195 19.51 9.97 -36.25
N LYS A 196 20.74 10.14 -35.81
CA LYS A 196 21.88 9.33 -36.23
C LYS A 196 22.05 8.18 -35.25
N PHE A 197 22.18 6.97 -35.77
CA PHE A 197 22.56 5.81 -34.98
C PHE A 197 23.88 5.26 -35.49
N ASP A 198 24.83 5.11 -34.58
CA ASP A 198 26.10 4.45 -34.83
C ASP A 198 26.30 3.41 -33.72
N PRO A 199 26.38 2.10 -34.06
CA PRO A 199 26.59 1.03 -33.09
C PRO A 199 27.84 1.19 -32.23
N SER A 200 28.85 1.98 -32.67
CA SER A 200 30.06 2.20 -31.89
C SER A 200 29.90 3.24 -30.78
N TRP A 201 28.79 3.97 -30.73
CA TRP A 201 28.58 5.03 -29.74
C TRP A 201 28.16 4.46 -28.39
N SER A 202 28.72 5.03 -27.33
CA SER A 202 28.15 4.93 -25.98
C SER A 202 26.80 5.65 -25.91
N LEU A 203 25.96 5.31 -24.92
CA LEU A 203 24.67 5.99 -24.69
C LEU A 203 24.84 7.51 -24.56
N LYS A 204 25.92 7.96 -23.90
CA LYS A 204 26.23 9.37 -23.74
C LYS A 204 26.49 10.04 -25.09
N GLU A 205 27.32 9.43 -25.94
CA GLU A 205 27.62 9.95 -27.28
C GLU A 205 26.36 9.95 -28.16
N TYR A 206 25.55 8.90 -28.09
CA TYR A 206 24.25 8.86 -28.76
C TYR A 206 23.35 10.02 -28.37
N MET A 207 23.21 10.30 -27.06
CA MET A 207 22.40 11.42 -26.58
C MET A 207 22.94 12.78 -27.04
N VAL A 208 24.27 12.98 -27.00
CA VAL A 208 24.89 14.24 -27.42
C VAL A 208 24.75 14.45 -28.93
N ASN A 209 25.06 13.42 -29.72
CA ASN A 209 25.00 13.49 -31.19
C ASN A 209 23.57 13.65 -31.71
N ASN A 210 22.57 13.17 -30.96
CA ASN A 210 21.15 13.33 -31.28
C ASN A 210 20.47 14.50 -30.55
N ALA A 211 21.18 15.31 -29.76
CA ALA A 211 20.57 16.38 -28.97
C ALA A 211 19.77 17.37 -29.84
N SER A 212 20.25 17.70 -31.04
CA SER A 212 19.54 18.59 -31.97
C SER A 212 18.23 17.97 -32.48
N ALA A 213 18.26 16.69 -32.87
CA ALA A 213 17.07 15.96 -33.31
C ALA A 213 16.04 15.82 -32.18
N MET A 214 16.49 15.48 -30.97
CA MET A 214 15.64 15.43 -29.77
C MET A 214 15.02 16.80 -29.46
N ASN A 215 15.80 17.88 -29.51
CA ASN A 215 15.29 19.24 -29.29
C ASN A 215 14.24 19.65 -30.32
N LYS A 216 14.41 19.29 -31.60
CA LYS A 216 13.39 19.53 -32.63
C LYS A 216 12.09 18.79 -32.32
N LYS A 217 12.16 17.52 -31.89
CA LYS A 217 10.96 16.76 -31.46
C LYS A 217 10.29 17.44 -30.27
N LEU A 218 11.07 17.83 -29.26
CA LEU A 218 10.56 18.53 -28.09
C LEU A 218 9.96 19.89 -28.43
N SER A 219 10.43 20.58 -29.48
CA SER A 219 9.92 21.89 -29.87
C SER A 219 8.46 21.86 -30.36
N VAL A 220 7.97 20.69 -30.79
CA VAL A 220 6.56 20.47 -31.13
C VAL A 220 5.68 20.55 -29.86
N MET A 221 6.23 20.21 -28.70
CA MET A 221 5.52 20.27 -27.42
C MET A 221 5.59 21.71 -26.88
N ARG A 222 4.46 22.40 -26.90
CA ARG A 222 4.38 23.77 -26.36
C ARG A 222 4.45 23.73 -24.82
N PRO A 223 5.39 24.44 -24.18
CA PRO A 223 5.43 24.53 -22.73
C PRO A 223 4.17 25.23 -22.19
N LEU A 224 3.65 24.75 -21.06
CA LEU A 224 2.49 25.33 -20.36
C LEU A 224 2.78 26.73 -19.78
N HIS A 225 4.05 27.11 -19.65
CA HIS A 225 4.47 28.41 -19.17
C HIS A 225 5.84 28.79 -19.74
N THR A 226 5.99 30.05 -20.11
CA THR A 226 7.24 30.65 -20.59
C THR A 226 7.61 31.89 -19.77
N MET A 227 8.83 32.39 -19.95
CA MET A 227 9.29 33.62 -19.27
C MET A 227 8.52 34.88 -19.71
N LYS A 228 7.78 34.83 -20.82
CA LYS A 228 6.97 35.95 -21.33
C LYS A 228 5.54 35.94 -20.76
N ASP A 229 5.12 34.82 -20.20
CA ASP A 229 3.76 34.67 -19.67
C ASP A 229 3.62 35.35 -18.31
N LYS A 230 2.41 35.82 -18.03
CA LYS A 230 2.08 36.47 -16.76
C LYS A 230 2.18 35.48 -15.61
N VAL A 231 2.66 35.96 -14.48
CA VAL A 231 2.74 35.21 -13.21
C VAL A 231 1.61 35.65 -12.28
N ASP A 232 1.15 34.74 -11.43
CA ASP A 232 0.09 35.03 -10.47
C ASP A 232 0.59 36.06 -9.43
N PRO A 233 -0.14 37.17 -9.21
CA PRO A 233 0.28 38.22 -8.29
C PRO A 233 0.45 37.73 -6.85
N ALA A 234 -0.19 36.63 -6.46
CA ALA A 234 -0.01 36.02 -5.14
C ALA A 234 1.45 35.63 -4.85
N ILE A 235 2.27 35.35 -5.88
CA ILE A 235 3.69 35.02 -5.67
C ILE A 235 4.44 36.23 -5.08
N ALA A 236 4.08 37.45 -5.49
CA ALA A 236 4.71 38.68 -4.99
C ALA A 236 4.31 39.01 -3.55
N THR A 237 3.25 38.39 -3.00
CA THR A 237 2.81 38.63 -1.61
C THR A 237 3.53 37.72 -0.60
N MET A 238 4.41 36.83 -1.05
CA MET A 238 5.25 36.01 -0.18
C MET A 238 6.29 36.89 0.52
N SER A 239 6.48 36.71 1.84
CA SER A 239 7.43 37.53 2.62
C SER A 239 8.88 37.31 2.18
N ARG A 240 9.21 36.09 1.77
CA ARG A 240 10.47 35.80 1.07
C ARG A 240 10.16 35.73 -0.42
N VAL A 241 10.52 36.79 -1.15
CA VAL A 241 10.27 36.90 -2.59
C VAL A 241 11.16 35.91 -3.36
N PRO A 242 10.59 35.01 -4.19
CA PRO A 242 11.38 34.12 -5.03
C PRO A 242 12.16 34.88 -6.10
N PHE A 243 13.30 34.33 -6.53
CA PHE A 243 14.01 34.86 -7.70
C PHE A 243 13.13 34.75 -8.97
N PRO A 244 13.39 35.55 -10.02
CA PRO A 244 12.59 35.51 -11.25
C PRO A 244 12.43 34.09 -11.82
N ALA A 245 13.53 33.32 -11.95
CA ALA A 245 13.46 31.93 -12.42
C ALA A 245 12.58 31.05 -11.52
N GLN A 246 12.66 31.20 -10.20
CA GLN A 246 11.81 30.46 -9.25
C GLN A 246 10.33 30.85 -9.38
N THR A 247 10.04 32.14 -9.63
CA THR A 247 8.68 32.66 -9.86
C THR A 247 8.06 32.01 -11.08
N HIS A 248 8.79 31.94 -12.21
CA HIS A 248 8.29 31.27 -13.41
C HIS A 248 8.17 29.75 -13.22
N VAL A 249 9.06 29.12 -12.45
CA VAL A 249 8.89 27.70 -12.08
C VAL A 249 7.63 27.49 -11.25
N ILE A 250 7.37 28.33 -10.23
CA ILE A 250 6.14 28.28 -9.43
C ILE A 250 4.92 28.38 -10.34
N GLN A 251 4.90 29.35 -11.27
CA GLN A 251 3.79 29.52 -12.20
C GLN A 251 3.64 28.33 -13.15
N GLY A 252 4.74 27.77 -13.68
CA GLY A 252 4.71 26.58 -14.51
C GLY A 252 4.15 25.35 -13.79
N LEU A 253 4.53 25.16 -12.51
CA LEU A 253 3.99 24.09 -11.67
C LEU A 253 2.48 24.28 -11.42
N ILE A 254 2.03 25.52 -11.22
CA ILE A 254 0.60 25.82 -11.03
C ILE A 254 -0.19 25.55 -12.31
N ASN A 255 0.31 25.98 -13.47
CA ASN A 255 -0.33 25.69 -14.77
C ASN A 255 -0.36 24.18 -15.04
N GLY A 256 0.70 23.45 -14.66
CA GLY A 256 0.71 22.00 -14.70
C GLY A 256 -0.37 21.37 -13.84
N LEU A 257 -0.56 21.85 -12.61
CA LEU A 257 -1.62 21.38 -11.70
C LEU A 257 -3.05 21.77 -12.15
N ASP A 258 -3.21 22.70 -13.10
CA ASP A 258 -4.49 23.01 -13.71
C ASP A 258 -4.88 21.95 -14.78
N VAL A 259 -3.91 21.16 -15.28
CA VAL A 259 -4.11 20.11 -16.30
C VAL A 259 -3.95 18.71 -15.73
N GLU A 260 -3.00 18.54 -14.80
CA GLU A 260 -2.59 17.25 -14.24
C GLU A 260 -2.80 17.20 -12.72
N ASN A 261 -2.98 15.98 -12.19
CA ASN A 261 -3.14 15.79 -10.75
C ASN A 261 -1.82 15.87 -9.96
N SER A 262 -0.67 15.82 -10.65
CA SER A 262 0.65 15.88 -10.02
C SER A 262 1.66 16.58 -10.93
N VAL A 263 2.65 17.21 -10.30
CA VAL A 263 3.74 17.88 -11.01
C VAL A 263 5.07 17.56 -10.33
N ILE A 264 6.12 17.43 -11.13
CA ILE A 264 7.48 17.14 -10.65
C ILE A 264 8.36 18.33 -10.98
N THR A 265 9.08 18.84 -9.98
CA THR A 265 10.14 19.82 -10.19
C THR A 265 11.49 19.13 -10.01
N SER A 266 12.24 19.00 -11.10
CA SER A 266 13.61 18.48 -11.08
C SER A 266 14.58 19.65 -11.20
N ALA A 267 15.33 19.91 -10.13
CA ALA A 267 16.30 20.99 -10.09
C ALA A 267 17.48 20.64 -9.18
N ASN A 268 18.65 21.20 -9.46
CA ASN A 268 19.86 20.98 -8.67
C ASN A 268 19.67 21.34 -7.19
N MET A 269 20.47 20.76 -6.30
CA MET A 269 20.50 21.15 -4.90
C MET A 269 20.87 22.64 -4.76
N GLY A 270 20.25 23.36 -3.82
CA GLY A 270 20.51 24.79 -3.61
C GLY A 270 19.69 25.76 -4.48
N THR A 271 18.99 25.29 -5.52
CA THR A 271 18.19 26.15 -6.42
C THR A 271 16.87 26.67 -5.84
N GLY A 272 16.54 26.31 -4.60
CA GLY A 272 15.34 26.80 -3.90
C GLY A 272 14.07 25.96 -4.11
N LYS A 273 14.16 24.64 -4.32
CA LYS A 273 12.98 23.76 -4.40
C LYS A 273 11.97 23.95 -3.25
N SER A 274 12.45 24.25 -2.04
CA SER A 274 11.59 24.53 -0.89
C SER A 274 10.73 25.78 -1.07
N ILE A 275 11.31 26.89 -1.57
CA ILE A 275 10.53 28.12 -1.81
C ILE A 275 9.54 27.93 -2.95
N GLN A 276 9.89 27.12 -3.95
CA GLN A 276 9.00 26.78 -5.06
C GLN A 276 7.78 25.99 -4.56
N ALA A 277 7.99 24.95 -3.75
CA ALA A 277 6.89 24.15 -3.19
C ALA A 277 5.96 24.98 -2.29
N ILE A 278 6.53 25.84 -1.43
CA ILE A 278 5.75 26.75 -0.57
C ILE A 278 4.99 27.79 -1.40
N GLY A 279 5.62 28.32 -2.45
CA GLY A 279 4.99 29.27 -3.37
C GLY A 279 3.79 28.68 -4.10
N VAL A 280 3.90 27.43 -4.59
CA VAL A 280 2.75 26.72 -5.19
C VAL A 280 1.60 26.60 -4.21
N ALA A 281 1.86 26.14 -2.98
CA ALA A 281 0.83 26.03 -1.93
C ALA A 281 0.17 27.38 -1.60
N HIS A 282 0.97 28.44 -1.51
CA HIS A 282 0.49 29.81 -1.27
C HIS A 282 -0.43 30.30 -2.39
N VAL A 283 -0.01 30.19 -3.66
CA VAL A 283 -0.83 30.63 -4.79
C VAL A 283 -2.12 29.83 -4.90
N LEU A 284 -2.08 28.51 -4.68
CA LEU A 284 -3.30 27.69 -4.66
C LEU A 284 -4.28 28.13 -3.58
N ASN A 285 -3.78 28.51 -2.39
CA ASN A 285 -4.61 29.06 -1.33
C ASN A 285 -5.23 30.41 -1.73
N GLU A 286 -4.44 31.32 -2.31
CA GLU A 286 -4.93 32.62 -2.77
C GLU A 286 -5.91 32.51 -3.96
N ARG A 287 -5.72 31.55 -4.86
CA ARG A 287 -6.70 31.23 -5.91
C ARG A 287 -8.02 30.75 -5.30
N LYS A 288 -7.98 29.87 -4.29
CA LYS A 288 -9.17 29.42 -3.57
C LYS A 288 -9.89 30.56 -2.85
N LYS A 289 -9.16 31.48 -2.21
CA LYS A 289 -9.73 32.70 -1.60
C LYS A 289 -10.47 33.54 -2.64
N ARG A 290 -9.82 33.86 -3.76
CA ARG A 290 -10.41 34.64 -4.86
C ARG A 290 -11.66 33.99 -5.46
N ARG A 291 -11.72 32.65 -5.48
CA ARG A 291 -12.88 31.87 -5.94
C ARG A 291 -13.98 31.72 -4.88
N GLY A 292 -13.85 32.32 -3.69
CA GLY A 292 -14.87 32.25 -2.64
C GLY A 292 -14.97 30.88 -1.96
N SER A 293 -13.88 30.09 -1.93
CA SER A 293 -13.87 28.77 -1.28
C SER A 293 -14.29 28.87 0.19
N LYS A 294 -15.24 28.03 0.61
CA LYS A 294 -15.69 27.91 2.01
C LYS A 294 -14.72 27.13 2.92
N ARG A 295 -13.53 26.77 2.41
CA ARG A 295 -12.50 26.02 3.13
C ARG A 295 -11.11 26.56 2.81
N GLY A 296 -10.22 26.52 3.79
CA GLY A 296 -8.80 26.79 3.61
C GLY A 296 -8.06 25.66 2.90
N THR A 297 -6.74 25.77 2.86
CA THR A 297 -5.84 24.83 2.20
C THR A 297 -5.06 24.03 3.24
N ALA A 298 -5.26 22.72 3.25
CA ALA A 298 -4.42 21.78 3.98
C ALA A 298 -3.32 21.23 3.07
N VAL A 299 -2.08 21.24 3.53
CA VAL A 299 -0.92 20.70 2.82
C VAL A 299 -0.23 19.67 3.70
N LEU A 300 -0.03 18.46 3.18
CA LEU A 300 0.85 17.47 3.78
C LEU A 300 2.25 17.60 3.16
N LEU A 301 3.24 17.92 3.98
CA LEU A 301 4.63 18.05 3.57
C LEU A 301 5.45 16.89 4.14
N SER A 302 5.99 16.05 3.26
CA SER A 302 6.91 14.97 3.65
C SER A 302 8.36 15.37 3.36
N ALA A 303 9.24 15.23 4.35
CA ALA A 303 10.66 15.57 4.22
C ALA A 303 11.54 14.70 5.15
N PRO A 304 12.87 14.62 4.95
CA PRO A 304 13.76 13.94 5.87
C PRO A 304 13.61 14.46 7.31
N GLY A 305 13.60 13.56 8.30
CA GLY A 305 13.26 13.85 9.70
C GLY A 305 14.15 14.92 10.35
N ILE A 306 15.41 14.98 9.94
CA ILE A 306 16.39 16.01 10.35
C ILE A 306 15.98 17.42 9.90
N THR A 307 15.23 17.56 8.81
CA THR A 307 14.91 18.86 8.20
C THR A 307 13.59 19.46 8.67
N LEU A 308 12.79 18.75 9.48
CA LEU A 308 11.42 19.18 9.82
C LEU A 308 11.38 20.53 10.54
N SER A 309 12.25 20.73 11.54
CA SER A 309 12.36 22.01 12.26
C SER A 309 12.82 23.16 11.37
N LYS A 310 13.64 22.86 10.34
CA LYS A 310 14.06 23.84 9.34
C LYS A 310 12.89 24.22 8.43
N TRP A 311 12.10 23.23 8.00
CA TRP A 311 10.90 23.48 7.20
C TRP A 311 9.90 24.36 7.93
N GLU A 312 9.57 24.03 9.18
CA GLU A 312 8.66 24.81 10.02
C GLU A 312 9.15 26.26 10.22
N LYS A 313 10.35 26.42 10.80
CA LYS A 313 10.80 27.73 11.29
C LYS A 313 11.47 28.61 10.24
N LYS A 314 12.20 28.02 9.29
CA LYS A 314 13.04 28.77 8.34
C LYS A 314 12.46 28.82 6.94
N GLU A 315 11.91 27.72 6.42
CA GLU A 315 11.37 27.71 5.07
C GLU A 315 9.94 28.27 5.05
N ILE A 316 9.00 27.63 5.74
CA ILE A 316 7.58 28.07 5.76
C ILE A 316 7.45 29.37 6.55
N GLY A 317 7.90 29.40 7.81
CA GLY A 317 7.73 30.55 8.69
C GLY A 317 8.32 31.87 8.18
N LYS A 318 9.36 31.84 7.33
CA LYS A 318 9.91 33.05 6.70
C LYS A 318 9.30 33.38 5.34
N THR A 319 8.75 32.40 4.64
CA THR A 319 8.21 32.59 3.30
C THR A 319 6.74 32.99 3.34
N VAL A 320 5.95 32.34 4.21
CA VAL A 320 4.53 32.59 4.42
C VAL A 320 4.24 32.60 5.92
N PRO A 321 4.53 33.71 6.63
CA PRO A 321 4.49 33.75 8.10
C PRO A 321 3.10 33.51 8.72
N HIS A 322 2.04 33.72 7.95
CA HIS A 322 0.65 33.48 8.38
C HIS A 322 0.22 32.02 8.20
N ALA A 323 1.04 31.17 7.56
CA ALA A 323 0.72 29.76 7.42
C ALA A 323 0.91 29.04 8.76
N LYS A 324 -0.09 28.27 9.18
CA LYS A 324 0.03 27.44 10.38
C LYS A 324 0.82 26.19 10.08
N THR A 325 1.67 25.76 11.00
CA THR A 325 2.51 24.58 10.83
C THR A 325 2.35 23.63 12.00
N SER A 326 2.26 22.33 11.74
CA SER A 326 2.28 21.29 12.77
C SER A 326 3.13 20.12 12.32
N ILE A 327 4.06 19.66 13.16
CA ILE A 327 4.92 18.51 12.88
C ILE A 327 4.33 17.27 13.56
N VAL A 328 4.09 16.22 12.78
CA VAL A 328 3.73 14.88 13.30
C VAL A 328 5.00 14.18 13.72
N ARG A 329 5.25 14.08 15.04
CA ARG A 329 6.48 13.47 15.57
C ARG A 329 6.26 12.02 15.99
N SER A 330 5.06 11.64 16.38
CA SER A 330 4.75 10.28 16.83
C SER A 330 3.41 9.77 16.29
N SER A 331 3.14 8.48 16.52
CA SER A 331 1.86 7.85 16.19
C SER A 331 0.71 8.48 16.97
N GLU A 332 0.93 8.93 18.21
CA GLU A 332 -0.07 9.65 19.00
C GLU A 332 -0.42 11.01 18.38
N ASP A 333 0.57 11.74 17.85
CA ASP A 333 0.30 12.99 17.12
C ASP A 333 -0.55 12.72 15.86
N ALA A 334 -0.25 11.62 15.15
CA ALA A 334 -1.01 11.20 13.98
C ALA A 334 -2.44 10.80 14.34
N LEU A 335 -2.64 10.05 15.44
CA LEU A 335 -3.96 9.66 15.95
C LEU A 335 -4.77 10.88 16.39
N ARG A 336 -4.17 11.83 17.11
CA ARG A 336 -4.82 13.09 17.50
C ARG A 336 -5.26 13.90 16.28
N LEU A 337 -4.41 13.99 15.25
CA LEU A 337 -4.76 14.65 14.00
C LEU A 337 -5.92 13.93 13.30
N LEU A 338 -5.88 12.60 13.25
CA LEU A 338 -6.94 11.77 12.66
C LEU A 338 -8.28 11.95 13.38
N GLU A 339 -8.29 11.89 14.71
CA GLU A 339 -9.47 12.14 15.55
C GLU A 339 -10.03 13.54 15.31
N ARG A 340 -9.16 14.56 15.32
CA ARG A 340 -9.54 15.95 15.04
C ARG A 340 -10.22 16.09 13.68
N VAL A 341 -9.66 15.48 12.63
CA VAL A 341 -10.21 15.48 11.27
C VAL A 341 -11.52 14.70 11.16
N ARG A 342 -11.66 13.58 11.89
CA ARG A 342 -12.89 12.78 11.98
C ARG A 342 -14.01 13.55 12.69
N ASN A 343 -13.66 14.35 13.70
CA ASN A 343 -14.58 15.24 14.41
C ASN A 343 -14.92 16.52 13.62
N GLY A 344 -14.66 16.53 12.30
CA GLY A 344 -15.11 17.60 11.40
C GLY A 344 -14.11 18.74 11.21
N TYR A 345 -12.93 18.71 11.83
CA TYR A 345 -11.93 19.76 11.64
C TYR A 345 -11.52 19.92 10.18
N ARG A 346 -11.57 21.14 9.67
CA ARG A 346 -11.04 21.55 8.38
C ARG A 346 -10.38 22.92 8.54
N PRO A 347 -9.33 23.25 7.77
CA PRO A 347 -8.78 24.60 7.76
C PRO A 347 -9.86 25.63 7.46
N THR A 348 -9.88 26.69 8.26
CA THR A 348 -10.82 27.81 8.14
C THR A 348 -10.63 28.55 6.82
N VAL A 349 -11.67 29.27 6.38
CA VAL A 349 -11.67 29.99 5.10
C VAL A 349 -10.44 30.89 5.00
N GLY A 350 -9.64 30.68 3.96
CA GLY A 350 -8.43 31.45 3.69
C GLY A 350 -7.17 31.01 4.45
N ASP A 351 -7.26 30.08 5.39
CA ASP A 351 -6.07 29.62 6.10
C ASP A 351 -5.26 28.64 5.26
N LEU A 352 -3.94 28.77 5.34
CA LEU A 352 -2.99 27.81 4.80
C LEU A 352 -2.35 27.05 5.97
N GLU A 353 -2.52 25.74 6.00
CA GLU A 353 -2.02 24.89 7.09
C GLU A 353 -1.12 23.78 6.53
N PHE A 354 0.11 23.70 7.02
CA PHE A 354 1.07 22.65 6.71
C PHE A 354 1.15 21.64 7.84
N THR A 355 0.79 20.39 7.54
CA THR A 355 1.14 19.23 8.36
C THR A 355 2.43 18.64 7.83
N ILE A 356 3.47 18.59 8.66
CA ILE A 356 4.80 18.15 8.26
C ILE A 356 5.08 16.76 8.85
N VAL A 357 5.51 15.82 8.03
CA VAL A 357 5.86 14.46 8.43
C VAL A 357 7.28 14.09 7.99
N GLY A 358 7.99 13.35 8.85
CA GLY A 358 9.29 12.77 8.51
C GLY A 358 9.13 11.57 7.59
N ILE A 359 9.73 11.59 6.40
CA ILE A 359 9.69 10.44 5.48
C ILE A 359 10.29 9.19 6.12
N ASP A 360 11.34 9.36 6.94
CA ASP A 360 11.99 8.27 7.67
C ASP A 360 11.08 7.61 8.71
N LYS A 361 10.03 8.32 9.16
CA LYS A 361 9.00 7.77 10.05
C LYS A 361 7.80 7.23 9.29
N ALA A 362 7.43 7.89 8.19
CA ALA A 362 6.36 7.43 7.30
C ALA A 362 6.69 6.09 6.59
N LYS A 363 8.00 5.80 6.41
CA LYS A 363 8.50 4.53 5.86
C LYS A 363 8.52 3.36 6.86
N ARG A 364 8.35 3.61 8.17
CA ARG A 364 8.49 2.54 9.16
C ARG A 364 7.14 1.88 9.34
N ASP A 365 7.12 0.60 8.97
CA ASP A 365 6.10 -0.35 9.40
C ASP A 365 6.03 -0.39 10.94
N SER A 366 4.96 -0.94 11.50
CA SER A 366 4.84 -1.03 12.96
C SER A 366 6.07 -1.73 13.56
N GLU A 367 6.74 -1.12 14.54
CA GLU A 367 7.85 -1.77 15.24
C GLU A 367 7.32 -3.06 15.90
N PRO A 368 7.82 -4.25 15.53
CA PRO A 368 7.33 -5.49 16.08
C PRO A 368 7.79 -5.60 17.54
N TYR A 369 6.83 -5.57 18.47
CA TYR A 369 7.07 -5.88 19.87
C TYR A 369 7.03 -7.39 20.08
N PHE A 370 7.83 -7.89 21.03
CA PHE A 370 7.75 -9.28 21.43
C PHE A 370 6.38 -9.59 22.05
N ALA A 371 5.68 -10.58 21.50
CA ALA A 371 4.32 -10.93 21.86
C ALA A 371 4.23 -12.19 22.75
N GLY A 372 5.35 -12.65 23.33
CA GLY A 372 5.35 -13.82 24.20
C GLY A 372 4.58 -13.58 25.50
N ILE A 373 3.97 -14.64 26.01
CA ILE A 373 3.20 -14.64 27.27
C ILE A 373 4.12 -15.13 28.39
N TRP A 374 4.29 -14.34 29.45
CA TRP A 374 5.00 -14.77 30.65
C TRP A 374 4.08 -15.66 31.49
N LYS A 375 4.42 -16.95 31.59
CA LYS A 375 3.56 -17.92 32.26
C LYS A 375 4.39 -18.98 32.98
N ARG A 376 3.80 -19.56 34.01
CA ARG A 376 4.34 -20.70 34.75
C ARG A 376 4.54 -21.90 33.82
N VAL A 377 5.72 -22.51 33.91
CA VAL A 377 6.09 -23.72 33.16
C VAL A 377 5.36 -24.94 33.75
N LYS A 378 4.76 -25.77 32.88
CA LYS A 378 4.07 -26.99 33.34
C LYS A 378 5.04 -27.91 34.08
N ASN A 379 4.55 -28.61 35.11
CA ASN A 379 5.32 -29.55 35.94
C ASN A 379 6.44 -28.94 36.80
N THR A 380 6.44 -27.63 37.00
CA THR A 380 7.33 -26.97 37.97
C THR A 380 6.52 -26.17 38.98
N SER A 381 6.93 -26.17 40.25
CA SER A 381 6.27 -25.39 41.31
C SER A 381 6.48 -23.88 41.11
N ASP A 382 7.70 -23.48 40.74
CA ASP A 382 8.17 -22.09 40.90
C ASP A 382 8.90 -21.51 39.67
N SER A 383 8.79 -22.15 38.49
CA SER A 383 9.46 -21.65 37.27
C SER A 383 8.48 -20.99 36.30
N TYR A 384 8.90 -19.84 35.74
CA TYR A 384 8.19 -19.07 34.72
C TYR A 384 9.08 -18.90 33.51
N GLY A 385 8.46 -18.89 32.33
CA GLY A 385 9.14 -18.69 31.07
C GLY A 385 8.26 -18.00 30.04
N TRP A 386 8.87 -17.57 28.93
CA TRP A 386 8.13 -17.02 27.81
C TRP A 386 7.46 -18.13 27.01
N HIS A 387 6.18 -17.95 26.70
CA HIS A 387 5.39 -18.87 25.90
C HIS A 387 4.91 -18.20 24.62
N CYS A 388 4.75 -19.01 23.58
CA CYS A 388 4.15 -18.59 22.32
C CYS A 388 2.67 -18.20 22.56
N PRO A 389 2.21 -17.03 22.09
CA PRO A 389 0.81 -16.63 22.24
C PRO A 389 -0.13 -17.53 21.43
N ASP A 390 0.34 -18.08 20.32
CA ASP A 390 -0.49 -18.88 19.40
C ASP A 390 -0.65 -20.33 19.88
N CYS A 391 0.45 -21.01 20.20
CA CYS A 391 0.42 -22.42 20.59
C CYS A 391 0.49 -22.66 22.10
N GLY A 392 0.74 -21.62 22.90
CA GLY A 392 0.83 -21.71 24.36
C GLY A 392 2.02 -22.52 24.89
N ARG A 393 2.97 -22.93 24.03
CA ARG A 393 4.17 -23.70 24.41
C ARG A 393 5.32 -22.78 24.81
N GLN A 394 6.21 -23.27 25.67
CA GLN A 394 7.40 -22.53 26.08
C GLN A 394 8.34 -22.31 24.89
N LEU A 395 8.85 -21.08 24.77
CA LEU A 395 9.79 -20.69 23.74
C LEU A 395 11.21 -21.07 24.18
N TYR A 396 12.06 -21.41 23.20
CA TYR A 396 13.46 -21.76 23.40
C TYR A 396 14.37 -20.86 22.55
N LYS A 397 15.64 -20.78 22.93
CA LYS A 397 16.72 -20.17 22.14
C LYS A 397 17.78 -21.22 21.85
N LYS A 398 18.46 -21.09 20.72
CA LYS A 398 19.58 -21.96 20.37
C LYS A 398 20.90 -21.24 20.67
N GLU A 399 21.71 -21.80 21.55
CA GLU A 399 23.06 -21.31 21.87
C GLU A 399 24.04 -22.49 21.69
N GLU A 400 25.10 -22.28 20.91
CA GLU A 400 26.16 -23.28 20.65
C GLU A 400 25.68 -24.67 20.16
N GLY A 401 24.50 -24.73 19.52
CA GLY A 401 23.93 -25.99 19.01
C GLY A 401 22.87 -26.60 19.93
N GLU A 402 22.81 -26.17 21.18
CA GLU A 402 21.87 -26.65 22.19
C GLU A 402 20.69 -25.69 22.38
N TRP A 403 19.57 -26.23 22.84
CA TRP A 403 18.32 -25.48 23.03
C TRP A 403 18.07 -25.19 24.51
N PHE A 404 17.98 -23.91 24.86
CA PHE A 404 17.72 -23.43 26.21
C PHE A 404 16.35 -22.76 26.29
N PRO A 405 15.62 -22.90 27.41
CA PRO A 405 14.38 -22.14 27.63
C PRO A 405 14.61 -20.63 27.49
N LEU A 406 13.62 -19.94 26.93
CA LEU A 406 13.68 -18.49 26.79
C LEU A 406 13.31 -17.81 28.10
N ASP A 407 14.28 -17.16 28.72
CA ASP A 407 14.14 -16.52 30.03
C ASP A 407 13.81 -15.02 29.92
N TRP A 408 13.48 -14.41 31.06
CA TRP A 408 13.19 -12.97 31.15
C TRP A 408 14.29 -12.12 30.53
N SER A 409 15.54 -12.41 30.93
CA SER A 409 16.72 -11.63 30.57
C SER A 409 17.04 -11.67 29.07
N ASP A 410 16.54 -12.65 28.33
CA ASP A 410 16.73 -12.75 26.89
C ASP A 410 15.88 -11.75 26.10
N VAL A 411 14.73 -11.35 26.66
CA VAL A 411 13.72 -10.55 25.95
C VAL A 411 13.50 -9.19 26.61
N ALA A 412 13.70 -9.07 27.90
CA ALA A 412 13.49 -7.87 28.69
C ALA A 412 14.73 -7.47 29.49
N PHE A 413 14.85 -6.17 29.79
CA PHE A 413 15.79 -5.64 30.77
C PHE A 413 15.17 -5.71 32.17
N GLY A 414 16.02 -5.84 33.20
CA GLY A 414 15.60 -5.93 34.60
C GLY A 414 15.22 -7.35 35.03
N SER A 415 14.54 -7.45 36.17
CA SER A 415 14.04 -8.71 36.73
C SER A 415 12.58 -8.95 36.34
N ALA A 416 12.21 -10.23 36.24
CA ALA A 416 10.81 -10.63 36.11
C ALA A 416 10.02 -10.24 37.38
N PRO A 417 8.68 -10.09 37.29
CA PRO A 417 7.83 -10.02 38.46
C PRO A 417 8.05 -11.22 39.38
N THR A 418 7.98 -11.01 40.69
CA THR A 418 8.05 -12.12 41.66
C THR A 418 6.79 -12.98 41.58
N ILE A 419 6.88 -14.21 42.08
CA ILE A 419 5.73 -15.14 42.09
C ILE A 419 4.57 -14.55 42.90
N GLU A 420 4.86 -13.94 44.05
CA GLU A 420 3.90 -13.24 44.90
C GLU A 420 3.17 -12.14 44.12
N GLN A 421 3.90 -11.30 43.40
CA GLN A 421 3.30 -10.24 42.57
C GLN A 421 2.40 -10.78 41.44
N LEU A 422 2.73 -11.95 40.90
CA LEU A 422 1.91 -12.61 39.87
C LEU A 422 0.65 -13.26 40.48
N ILE A 423 0.73 -13.76 41.72
CA ILE A 423 -0.42 -14.31 42.45
C ILE A 423 -1.36 -13.17 42.83
N ASP A 424 -0.85 -12.11 43.46
CA ASP A 424 -1.63 -10.93 43.86
C ASP A 424 -2.34 -10.32 42.65
N ALA A 425 -1.61 -10.09 41.54
CA ALA A 425 -2.21 -9.55 40.32
C ALA A 425 -3.26 -10.49 39.69
N ARG A 426 -3.17 -11.81 39.92
CA ARG A 426 -4.18 -12.77 39.46
C ARG A 426 -5.44 -12.69 40.31
N GLU A 427 -5.29 -12.60 41.64
CA GLU A 427 -6.41 -12.46 42.58
C GLU A 427 -7.15 -11.14 42.34
N GLU A 428 -6.41 -10.06 42.09
CA GLU A 428 -6.94 -8.74 41.78
C GLU A 428 -7.46 -8.59 40.33
N LYS A 429 -7.33 -9.64 39.50
CA LYS A 429 -7.65 -9.61 38.05
C LYS A 429 -6.94 -8.48 37.28
N ALA A 430 -5.74 -8.13 37.73
CA ALA A 430 -4.90 -7.08 37.19
C ALA A 430 -3.84 -7.59 36.17
N LEU A 431 -3.88 -8.87 35.79
CA LEU A 431 -2.99 -9.43 34.76
C LEU A 431 -3.40 -9.01 33.35
N LEU A 432 -2.42 -8.57 32.58
CA LEU A 432 -2.52 -8.26 31.16
C LEU A 432 -2.50 -9.55 30.30
N PRO A 433 -2.91 -9.50 29.02
CA PRO A 433 -2.90 -10.66 28.12
C PRO A 433 -1.54 -11.32 27.92
N ASN A 434 -0.44 -10.58 28.14
CA ASN A 434 0.93 -11.11 28.10
C ASN A 434 1.37 -11.77 29.42
N GLY A 435 0.46 -11.95 30.38
CA GLY A 435 0.72 -12.64 31.66
C GLY A 435 1.42 -11.78 32.71
N LEU A 436 1.49 -10.45 32.53
CA LEU A 436 2.16 -9.53 33.44
C LEU A 436 1.17 -8.64 34.22
N PRO A 437 1.51 -8.18 35.43
CA PRO A 437 0.68 -7.21 36.14
C PRO A 437 0.55 -5.90 35.35
N ASN A 438 -0.62 -5.27 35.39
CA ASN A 438 -0.90 -4.00 34.70
C ASN A 438 0.04 -2.84 35.12
N SER A 439 0.54 -2.89 36.35
CA SER A 439 1.48 -1.93 36.94
C SER A 439 2.92 -2.19 36.51
N TRP A 440 3.22 -3.35 35.92
CA TRP A 440 4.57 -3.77 35.59
C TRP A 440 5.02 -3.26 34.22
N LYS A 441 5.89 -2.24 34.24
CA LYS A 441 6.45 -1.64 33.02
C LYS A 441 7.67 -2.42 32.54
N VAL A 442 7.52 -3.13 31.43
CA VAL A 442 8.64 -3.87 30.80
C VAL A 442 9.42 -2.99 29.85
N LYS A 443 10.76 -3.04 29.95
CA LYS A 443 11.67 -2.47 28.96
C LYS A 443 12.23 -3.59 28.09
N TRP A 444 11.74 -3.72 26.87
CA TRP A 444 12.13 -4.79 25.94
C TRP A 444 13.55 -4.60 25.37
N ARG A 445 14.26 -5.71 25.14
CA ARG A 445 15.56 -5.73 24.46
C ARG A 445 15.36 -5.64 22.94
N ARG A 446 16.00 -4.65 22.32
CA ARG A 446 15.79 -4.32 20.89
C ARG A 446 16.58 -5.21 19.91
N THR A 447 17.60 -5.92 20.39
CA THR A 447 18.57 -6.63 19.55
C THR A 447 18.27 -8.12 19.34
N LYS A 448 17.42 -8.73 20.18
CA LYS A 448 17.02 -10.14 20.08
C LYS A 448 15.56 -10.22 19.66
N GLN A 449 15.30 -10.31 18.36
CA GLN A 449 13.94 -10.33 17.82
C GLN A 449 13.47 -11.77 17.59
N PHE A 450 12.46 -12.21 18.32
CA PHE A 450 11.81 -13.51 18.14
C PHE A 450 10.53 -13.33 17.31
N PHE A 451 10.62 -13.63 16.02
CA PHE A 451 9.53 -13.43 15.06
C PHE A 451 8.70 -14.68 14.75
N LYS A 452 9.16 -15.83 15.24
CA LYS A 452 8.57 -17.14 15.00
C LYS A 452 8.61 -17.94 16.29
N CYS A 453 7.68 -18.87 16.42
CA CYS A 453 7.75 -19.90 17.45
C CYS A 453 9.05 -20.70 17.27
N SER A 454 9.84 -20.82 18.33
CA SER A 454 11.12 -21.53 18.31
C SER A 454 11.01 -22.99 18.78
N TYR A 455 9.79 -23.53 18.86
CA TYR A 455 9.57 -24.92 19.24
C TYR A 455 10.01 -25.88 18.12
N GLN A 456 10.85 -26.87 18.45
CA GLN A 456 11.17 -28.01 17.60
C GLN A 456 10.60 -29.29 18.22
N GLU A 457 10.04 -30.18 17.39
CA GLU A 457 9.58 -31.51 17.82
C GLU A 457 10.76 -32.32 18.37
N GLY A 458 10.63 -32.80 19.63
CA GLY A 458 11.69 -33.57 20.29
C GLY A 458 11.61 -33.68 21.81
N VAL A 459 10.76 -32.89 22.49
CA VAL A 459 10.55 -33.02 23.94
C VAL A 459 9.22 -33.74 24.19
N GLN A 460 9.31 -35.00 24.63
CA GLN A 460 8.16 -35.87 24.94
C GLN A 460 7.30 -35.29 26.07
N GLY A 461 6.03 -35.10 25.75
CA GLY A 461 4.97 -34.69 26.68
C GLY A 461 3.64 -34.62 25.93
N TYR A 462 3.10 -35.79 25.63
CA TYR A 462 1.79 -36.11 25.03
C TYR A 462 1.03 -34.96 24.32
N LEU A 463 1.03 -34.97 22.99
CA LEU A 463 0.07 -34.20 22.19
C LEU A 463 -1.16 -35.09 21.92
N PRO A 464 -2.39 -34.63 22.17
CA PRO A 464 -3.59 -35.31 21.65
C PRO A 464 -3.67 -35.14 20.14
N ASP A 465 -4.34 -36.09 19.47
CA ASP A 465 -4.58 -36.10 18.04
C ASP A 465 -5.24 -34.78 17.58
N GLY A 466 -4.68 -34.14 16.54
CA GLY A 466 -5.19 -32.91 15.93
C GLY A 466 -4.30 -31.65 16.00
N ALA A 467 -3.04 -31.75 16.43
CA ALA A 467 -2.14 -30.60 16.48
C ALA A 467 -1.60 -30.19 15.08
N LEU A 468 -1.97 -29.00 14.60
CA LEU A 468 -1.37 -28.35 13.42
C LEU A 468 0.00 -27.70 13.73
N PRO A 469 0.92 -27.59 12.75
CA PRO A 469 2.29 -27.12 12.96
C PRO A 469 2.37 -25.61 13.26
N CYS A 470 3.21 -25.20 14.21
CA CYS A 470 3.46 -23.78 14.47
C CYS A 470 4.43 -23.19 13.44
N GLY A 471 3.88 -22.49 12.44
CA GLY A 471 4.66 -21.81 11.39
C GLY A 471 4.10 -20.45 10.96
N THR A 472 3.15 -19.87 11.70
CA THR A 472 2.58 -18.55 11.39
C THR A 472 3.46 -17.43 11.90
N ASN A 473 3.85 -16.53 11.00
CA ASN A 473 4.53 -15.27 11.33
C ASN A 473 3.71 -14.48 12.37
N CYS A 474 4.38 -13.86 13.35
CA CYS A 474 3.75 -12.88 14.24
C CYS A 474 2.92 -11.88 13.39
N ILE A 475 1.62 -11.80 13.67
CA ILE A 475 0.69 -10.89 13.01
C ILE A 475 1.22 -9.46 13.21
N ALA A 476 1.64 -8.80 12.13
CA ALA A 476 1.74 -7.35 12.13
C ALA A 476 0.36 -6.82 12.54
N PRO A 477 0.25 -5.88 13.50
CA PRO A 477 -1.03 -5.32 13.87
C PRO A 477 -1.69 -4.83 12.58
N GLN A 478 -2.85 -5.38 12.25
CA GLN A 478 -3.62 -4.99 11.09
C GLN A 478 -3.78 -3.47 11.15
N SER A 479 -3.00 -2.76 10.33
CA SER A 479 -3.24 -1.36 10.07
C SER A 479 -4.63 -1.35 9.46
N LYS A 480 -5.61 -0.82 10.22
CA LYS A 480 -6.88 -0.43 9.64
C LYS A 480 -6.55 0.70 8.67
N VAL A 481 -6.19 0.34 7.44
CA VAL A 481 -6.17 1.23 6.29
C VAL A 481 -7.60 1.69 6.14
N VAL A 482 -7.89 2.87 6.67
CA VAL A 482 -9.13 3.57 6.41
C VAL A 482 -8.95 4.18 5.02
N GLU A 483 -9.22 3.37 4.00
CA GLU A 483 -9.40 3.87 2.64
C GLU A 483 -10.55 4.86 2.63
N LYS A 484 -10.24 6.14 2.41
CA LYS A 484 -11.20 7.10 1.89
C LYS A 484 -10.67 7.70 0.59
N ARG A 485 -11.25 7.18 -0.50
CA ARG A 485 -11.64 7.84 -1.75
C ARG A 485 -10.61 8.79 -2.38
N ILE A 486 -9.91 8.28 -3.39
CA ILE A 486 -9.69 9.03 -4.62
C ILE A 486 -10.96 8.81 -5.46
N SER A 487 -11.68 9.89 -5.73
CA SER A 487 -12.81 9.91 -6.64
C SER A 487 -12.31 9.82 -8.07
N VAL A 488 -12.51 8.68 -8.72
CA VAL A 488 -12.73 8.60 -10.16
C VAL A 488 -14.16 8.08 -10.32
N LEU A 489 -15.08 9.04 -10.44
CA LEU A 489 -16.37 9.04 -11.13
C LEU A 489 -16.83 10.49 -11.16
#